data_AF-A0A8J8DEU6-F1
#
_entry.id   AF-A0A8J8DEU6-F1
#
_cell.length_a   1.000
_cell.length_b   1.000
_cell.length_c   1.000
_cell.angle_alpha   90.00
_cell.angle_beta   90.00
_cell.angle_gamma   90.00
#
_symmetry.space_group_name_H-M   'P 1'
#
loop_
_entity.id
_entity.type
_entity.pdbx_description
1 polymer ?
#
loop_
_entity_poly.entity_id
_entity_poly.type
_entity_poly.pdbx_seq_one_letter_code
_entity_poly.pdbx_strand_id
1 'polypeptide(L)'
;MMRLEKVYVKSERLWRLGLFYLALSIPFFVIGLATNRAVFPVVNVSIALLFLVLAHRLRAIRVSCEGKTFLLVPDYLTSSLVIKDSSGEIFRRELFPPVGKREIETPCGKIIVEVTPHRFGKVDLVVKAGEGRIRIP
;
A
#
# COMPACT_ATOMS: atom_id res chain seq x y z
N MET A 1 24.07 -6.47 -9.47
CA MET A 1 23.90 -6.54 -7.98
C MET A 1 22.53 -6.00 -7.56
N MET A 2 21.75 -6.72 -6.74
CA MET A 2 20.43 -6.27 -6.27
C MET A 2 20.55 -5.28 -5.11
N ARG A 3 19.76 -4.21 -5.13
CA ARG A 3 19.58 -3.27 -4.01
C ARG A 3 18.14 -3.23 -3.57
N LEU A 4 17.94 -3.18 -2.26
CA LEU A 4 16.64 -3.05 -1.61
C LEU A 4 16.57 -1.68 -0.95
N GLU A 5 15.49 -0.96 -1.17
CA GLU A 5 15.22 0.33 -0.53
C GLU A 5 13.77 0.40 -0.05
N LYS A 6 13.55 0.96 1.13
CA LYS A 6 12.21 1.22 1.64
C LYS A 6 11.73 2.57 1.10
N VAL A 7 10.60 2.56 0.42
CA VAL A 7 10.02 3.77 -0.19
C VAL A 7 8.57 3.95 0.25
N TYR A 8 8.12 5.20 0.26
CA TYR A 8 6.71 5.52 0.43
C TYR A 8 6.08 5.65 -0.96
N VAL A 9 4.95 4.98 -1.15
CA VAL A 9 4.22 5.01 -2.42
C VAL A 9 2.83 5.51 -2.16
N LYS A 10 2.36 6.42 -3.01
CA LYS A 10 1.00 6.90 -2.97
C LYS A 10 0.06 5.83 -3.53
N SER A 11 -0.93 5.37 -2.75
CA SER A 11 -2.01 4.56 -3.32
C SER A 11 -3.00 5.43 -4.05
N GLU A 12 -3.04 5.28 -5.37
CA GLU A 12 -4.04 5.93 -6.20
C GLU A 12 -5.47 5.52 -5.84
N ARG A 13 -5.68 4.28 -5.40
CA ARG A 13 -7.01 3.80 -5.01
C ARG A 13 -7.52 4.54 -3.78
N LEU A 14 -6.71 4.62 -2.72
CA LEU A 14 -7.05 5.35 -1.50
C LEU A 14 -7.16 6.85 -1.78
N TRP A 15 -6.29 7.37 -2.64
CA TRP A 15 -6.35 8.77 -3.06
C TRP A 15 -7.65 9.11 -3.80
N ARG A 16 -8.06 8.28 -4.78
CA ARG A 16 -9.34 8.45 -5.51
C ARG A 16 -10.53 8.33 -4.58
N LEU A 17 -10.53 7.37 -3.65
CA LEU A 17 -11.58 7.25 -2.64
C LEU A 17 -11.63 8.50 -1.74
N GLY A 18 -10.49 8.98 -1.25
CA GLY A 18 -10.42 10.20 -0.45
C GLY A 18 -10.98 11.41 -1.20
N LEU A 19 -10.59 11.60 -2.48
CA LEU A 19 -11.13 12.66 -3.33
C LEU A 19 -12.64 12.50 -3.58
N PHE A 20 -13.12 11.28 -3.77
CA PHE A 20 -14.54 11.00 -3.98
C PHE A 20 -15.38 11.33 -2.75
N TYR A 21 -14.96 10.90 -1.56
CA TYR A 21 -15.61 11.25 -0.31
C TYR A 21 -15.55 12.77 -0.05
N LEU A 22 -14.44 13.42 -0.40
CA LEU A 22 -14.32 14.87 -0.30
C LEU A 22 -15.32 15.58 -1.23
N ALA A 23 -15.42 15.15 -2.48
CA ALA A 23 -16.35 15.70 -3.46
C ALA A 23 -17.80 15.53 -3.02
N LEU A 24 -18.16 14.38 -2.43
CA LEU A 24 -19.50 14.17 -1.85
C LEU A 24 -19.73 15.01 -0.59
N SER A 25 -18.69 15.25 0.21
CA SER A 25 -18.84 16.01 1.45
C SER A 25 -19.22 17.47 1.22
N ILE A 26 -18.77 18.10 0.12
CA ILE A 26 -19.05 19.50 -0.21
C ILE A 26 -20.57 19.79 -0.35
N PRO A 27 -21.35 19.08 -1.19
CA PRO A 27 -22.79 19.31 -1.30
C PRO A 27 -23.54 18.95 -0.01
N PHE A 28 -23.14 17.87 0.68
CA PHE A 28 -23.73 17.54 1.98
C PHE A 28 -23.45 18.60 3.05
N PHE A 29 -22.29 19.27 2.98
CA PHE A 29 -21.95 20.37 3.88
C PHE A 29 -22.84 21.58 3.62
N VAL A 30 -23.06 21.94 2.35
CA VAL A 30 -23.97 23.02 1.94
C VAL A 30 -25.41 22.75 2.41
N ILE A 31 -25.92 21.53 2.21
CA ILE A 31 -27.25 21.12 2.66
C ILE A 31 -27.32 21.07 4.19
N GLY A 32 -26.27 20.59 4.85
CA GLY A 32 -26.17 20.47 6.30
C GLY A 32 -26.17 21.83 7.02
N LEU A 33 -25.55 22.85 6.41
CA LEU A 33 -25.61 24.23 6.88
C LEU A 33 -27.04 24.80 6.77
N ALA A 34 -27.73 24.54 5.64
CA ALA A 34 -29.10 25.01 5.44
C ALA A 34 -30.14 24.33 6.34
N THR A 35 -29.88 23.08 6.76
CA THR A 35 -30.81 22.25 7.55
C THR A 35 -30.41 22.12 9.03
N ASN A 36 -29.37 22.83 9.46
CA ASN A 36 -28.79 22.78 10.81
C ASN A 36 -28.39 21.35 11.26
N ARG A 37 -28.03 20.48 10.31
CA ARG A 37 -27.59 19.09 10.52
C ARG A 37 -26.14 18.91 10.09
N ALA A 38 -25.25 19.71 10.65
CA ALA A 38 -23.82 19.75 10.30
C ALA A 38 -23.01 18.49 10.70
N VAL A 39 -23.57 17.58 11.51
CA VAL A 39 -22.87 16.39 11.99
C VAL A 39 -22.49 15.43 10.85
N PHE A 40 -23.41 15.19 9.91
CA PHE A 40 -23.21 14.24 8.81
C PHE A 40 -22.06 14.63 7.85
N PRO A 41 -21.95 15.90 7.39
CA PRO A 41 -20.86 16.27 6.50
C PRO A 41 -19.49 16.33 7.19
N VAL A 42 -19.43 16.66 8.49
CA VAL A 42 -18.15 16.62 9.26
C VAL A 42 -17.58 15.20 9.34
N VAL A 43 -18.44 14.19 9.52
CA VAL A 43 -18.04 12.78 9.50
C VAL A 43 -17.48 12.40 8.12
N ASN A 44 -18.14 12.80 7.03
CA ASN A 44 -17.67 12.52 5.67
C ASN A 44 -16.33 13.20 5.33
N VAL A 45 -16.12 14.45 5.76
CA VAL A 45 -14.82 15.14 5.60
C VAL A 45 -13.73 14.41 6.40
N SER A 46 -14.03 13.98 7.62
CA SER A 46 -13.09 13.23 8.45
C SER A 46 -12.68 11.90 7.81
N ILE A 47 -13.64 11.18 7.22
CA ILE A 47 -13.40 9.95 6.46
C ILE A 47 -12.56 10.24 5.20
N ALA A 48 -12.87 11.31 4.46
CA ALA A 48 -12.10 11.72 3.28
C ALA A 48 -10.63 12.01 3.61
N LEU A 49 -10.40 12.78 4.68
CA LEU A 49 -9.06 13.09 5.17
C LEU A 49 -8.32 11.82 5.61
N LEU A 50 -9.00 10.90 6.31
CA LEU A 50 -8.41 9.62 6.68
C LEU A 50 -7.91 8.84 5.47
N PHE A 51 -8.72 8.74 4.40
CA PHE A 51 -8.31 8.08 3.16
C PHE A 51 -7.11 8.77 2.49
N LEU A 52 -7.10 10.10 2.45
CA LEU A 52 -5.98 10.86 1.85
C LEU A 52 -4.67 10.68 2.65
N VAL A 53 -4.75 10.69 3.99
CA VAL A 53 -3.59 10.44 4.85
C VAL A 53 -3.08 9.01 4.68
N LEU A 54 -3.98 8.03 4.66
CA LEU A 54 -3.62 6.62 4.44
C LEU A 54 -3.03 6.40 3.05
N ALA A 55 -3.50 7.13 2.03
CA ALA A 55 -2.96 7.04 0.67
C ALA A 55 -1.47 7.38 0.61
N HIS A 56 -0.96 8.25 1.50
CA HIS A 56 0.45 8.65 1.54
C HIS A 56 1.32 7.82 2.49
N ARG A 57 0.75 6.98 3.34
CA ARG A 57 1.51 6.20 4.34
C ARG A 57 1.87 4.78 3.92
N LEU A 58 1.53 4.39 2.69
CA LEU A 58 1.85 3.06 2.21
C LEU A 58 3.34 2.90 1.96
N ARG A 59 3.88 1.84 2.56
CA ARG A 59 5.29 1.46 2.45
C ARG A 59 5.39 0.39 1.38
N ALA A 60 6.31 0.59 0.46
CA ALA A 60 6.71 -0.40 -0.51
C ALA A 60 8.21 -0.65 -0.40
N ILE A 61 8.66 -1.73 -1.03
CA ILE A 61 10.08 -2.03 -1.17
C ILE A 61 10.44 -1.85 -2.64
N ARG A 62 11.38 -0.95 -2.91
CA ARG A 62 11.99 -0.81 -4.23
C ARG A 62 13.11 -1.83 -4.34
N VAL A 63 13.06 -2.63 -5.39
CA VAL A 63 14.10 -3.58 -5.78
C VAL A 63 14.75 -3.05 -7.05
N SER A 64 16.03 -2.73 -6.99
CA SER A 64 16.80 -2.25 -8.14
C SER A 64 17.83 -3.29 -8.55
N CYS A 65 17.87 -3.64 -9.83
CA CYS A 65 18.88 -4.48 -10.47
C CYS A 65 19.40 -3.81 -11.75
N GLU A 66 20.33 -4.45 -12.46
CA GLU A 66 21.04 -3.89 -13.63
C GLU A 66 20.06 -3.34 -14.70
N GLY A 67 19.80 -2.03 -14.63
CA GLY A 67 18.92 -1.30 -15.54
C GLY A 67 17.40 -1.44 -15.28
N LYS A 68 16.96 -2.19 -14.27
CA LYS A 68 15.52 -2.37 -13.97
C LYS A 68 15.20 -2.09 -12.51
N THR A 69 14.06 -1.45 -12.28
CA THR A 69 13.54 -1.19 -10.94
C THR A 69 12.11 -1.69 -10.82
N PHE A 70 11.79 -2.32 -9.69
CA PHE A 70 10.47 -2.85 -9.38
C PHE A 70 10.05 -2.41 -7.99
N LEU A 71 8.75 -2.34 -7.75
CA LEU A 71 8.15 -2.01 -6.47
C LEU A 71 7.34 -3.21 -5.96
N LEU A 72 7.68 -3.66 -4.76
CA LEU A 72 6.92 -4.63 -4.00
C LEU A 72 5.97 -3.85 -3.08
N VAL A 73 4.69 -3.82 -3.44
CA VAL A 73 3.66 -3.09 -2.70
C VAL A 73 2.78 -4.11 -1.96
N PRO A 74 2.81 -4.14 -0.62
CA PRO A 74 1.90 -4.97 0.14
C PRO A 74 0.46 -4.44 0.04
N ASP A 75 -0.48 -5.32 -0.26
CA ASP A 75 -1.92 -5.10 -0.18
C ASP A 75 -2.48 -5.96 0.96
N TYR A 76 -2.52 -5.35 2.14
CA TYR A 76 -3.01 -6.00 3.36
C TYR A 76 -4.51 -6.34 3.30
N LEU A 77 -5.30 -5.69 2.45
CA LEU A 77 -6.73 -5.97 2.32
C LEU A 77 -6.96 -7.31 1.63
N THR A 78 -6.16 -7.61 0.61
CA THR A 78 -6.24 -8.86 -0.16
C THR A 78 -5.21 -9.89 0.28
N SER A 79 -4.44 -9.60 1.33
CA SER A 79 -3.29 -10.39 1.77
C SER A 79 -2.38 -10.76 0.60
N SER A 80 -2.07 -9.79 -0.26
CA SER A 80 -1.27 -10.01 -1.47
C SER A 80 -0.11 -9.04 -1.60
N LEU A 81 0.96 -9.47 -2.23
CA LEU A 81 2.10 -8.67 -2.65
C LEU A 81 1.94 -8.35 -4.13
N VAL A 82 1.79 -7.06 -4.44
CA VAL A 82 1.72 -6.58 -5.82
C VAL A 82 3.12 -6.17 -6.25
N ILE A 83 3.62 -6.78 -7.32
CA ILE A 83 4.88 -6.45 -7.96
C ILE A 83 4.56 -5.50 -9.10
N LYS A 84 5.05 -4.27 -8.99
CA LYS A 84 4.95 -3.26 -10.05
C LYS A 84 6.30 -3.03 -10.68
N ASP A 85 6.29 -2.70 -11.97
CA ASP A 85 7.50 -2.24 -12.67
C ASP A 85 7.76 -0.75 -12.44
N SER A 86 8.76 -0.20 -13.13
CA SER A 86 9.09 1.23 -13.08
C SER A 86 8.03 2.14 -13.70
N SER A 87 7.17 1.61 -14.59
CA SER A 87 6.08 2.36 -15.20
C SER A 87 4.83 2.42 -14.29
N GLY A 88 4.79 1.60 -13.24
CA GLY A 88 3.68 1.51 -12.30
C GLY A 88 2.63 0.46 -12.69
N GLU A 89 2.85 -0.24 -13.79
CA GLU A 89 2.05 -1.36 -14.25
C GLU A 89 2.24 -2.58 -13.34
N ILE A 90 1.16 -3.36 -13.18
CA ILE A 90 1.18 -4.56 -12.35
C ILE A 90 1.83 -5.68 -13.15
N PHE A 91 3.05 -6.03 -12.79
CA PHE A 91 3.77 -7.14 -13.38
C PHE A 91 3.20 -8.49 -12.90
N ARG A 92 2.99 -8.62 -11.59
CA ARG A 92 2.43 -9.83 -10.98
C ARG A 92 1.79 -9.51 -9.63
N ARG A 93 0.77 -10.29 -9.24
CA ARG A 93 0.23 -10.31 -7.88
C ARG A 93 0.44 -11.70 -7.30
N GLU A 94 1.04 -11.77 -6.13
CA GLU A 94 1.20 -13.02 -5.38
C GLU A 94 0.54 -12.92 -4.02
N LEU A 95 -0.09 -13.99 -3.54
CA LEU A 95 -0.64 -14.02 -2.19
C LEU A 95 0.50 -14.12 -1.17
N PHE A 96 0.34 -13.45 -0.03
CA PHE A 96 1.22 -13.61 1.10
C PHE A 96 1.26 -15.10 1.50
N PRO A 97 2.44 -15.67 1.81
CA PRO A 97 2.47 -16.96 2.45
C PRO A 97 1.70 -16.89 3.78
N PRO A 98 0.82 -17.88 4.07
CA PRO A 98 -0.03 -17.85 5.26
C PRO A 98 0.79 -17.79 6.56
N VAL A 99 1.91 -18.52 6.63
CA VAL A 99 2.94 -18.42 7.68
C VAL A 99 4.28 -18.86 7.07
N GLY A 100 5.37 -18.17 7.40
CA GLY A 100 6.73 -18.59 7.03
C GLY A 100 7.28 -17.84 5.84
N LYS A 101 7.99 -18.55 4.96
CA LYS A 101 8.82 -17.97 3.88
C LYS A 101 8.36 -18.51 2.54
N ARG A 102 8.25 -17.65 1.53
CA ARG A 102 8.02 -18.04 0.14
C ARG A 102 9.07 -17.39 -0.75
N GLU A 103 9.61 -18.17 -1.66
CA GLU A 103 10.48 -17.66 -2.70
C GLU A 103 9.63 -17.24 -3.91
N ILE A 104 9.87 -16.04 -4.39
CA ILE A 104 9.16 -15.41 -5.49
C ILE A 104 10.16 -15.10 -6.59
N GLU A 105 9.88 -15.54 -7.81
CA GLU A 105 10.68 -15.17 -8.98
C GLU A 105 10.28 -13.77 -9.46
N THR A 106 11.27 -12.89 -9.49
CA THR A 106 11.15 -11.54 -10.06
C THR A 106 12.07 -11.40 -11.26
N PRO A 107 11.87 -10.39 -12.12
CA PRO A 107 12.77 -10.13 -13.24
C PRO A 107 14.21 -9.79 -12.83
N CYS A 108 14.43 -9.41 -11.57
CA CYS A 108 15.77 -9.19 -11.03
C CYS A 108 16.42 -10.49 -10.52
N GLY A 109 15.64 -11.57 -10.35
CA GLY A 109 16.03 -12.84 -9.72
C GLY A 109 15.06 -13.27 -8.62
N LYS A 110 15.46 -14.25 -7.81
CA LYS A 110 14.64 -14.77 -6.72
C LYS A 110 14.69 -13.86 -5.49
N ILE A 111 13.53 -13.58 -4.91
CA ILE A 111 13.39 -12.89 -3.63
C ILE A 111 12.70 -13.81 -2.62
N ILE A 112 13.06 -13.71 -1.35
CA ILE A 112 12.40 -14.46 -0.28
C ILE A 112 11.52 -13.48 0.49
N VAL A 113 10.22 -13.74 0.50
CA VAL A 113 9.23 -13.00 1.27
C VAL A 113 8.82 -13.83 2.47
N GLU A 114 9.08 -13.30 3.65
CA GLU A 114 8.77 -13.93 4.93
C GLU A 114 7.70 -13.11 5.64
N VAL A 115 6.60 -13.78 6.00
CA VAL A 115 5.45 -13.19 6.68
C VAL A 115 5.51 -13.57 8.14
N THR A 116 5.66 -12.57 9.01
CA THR A 116 5.67 -12.74 10.46
C THR A 116 4.38 -12.13 11.04
N PRO A 117 3.38 -12.96 11.39
CA PRO A 117 2.20 -12.46 12.09
C PRO A 117 2.57 -12.05 13.52
N HIS A 118 2.02 -10.94 13.99
CA HIS A 118 2.14 -10.46 15.36
C HIS A 118 0.82 -10.60 16.13
N ARG A 119 0.89 -10.52 17.47
CA ARG A 119 -0.31 -10.39 18.30
C ARG A 119 -1.12 -9.17 17.82
N PHE A 120 -2.45 -9.31 17.79
CA PHE A 120 -3.42 -8.31 17.28
C PHE A 120 -3.54 -8.21 15.75
N GLY A 121 -3.14 -9.24 14.98
CA GLY A 121 -3.40 -9.29 13.54
C GLY A 121 -2.53 -8.38 12.69
N LYS A 122 -1.52 -7.73 13.28
CA LYS A 122 -0.47 -7.01 12.55
C LYS A 122 0.43 -8.00 11.82
N VAL A 123 0.77 -7.71 10.57
CA VAL A 123 1.59 -8.58 9.73
C VAL A 123 2.84 -7.84 9.30
N ASP A 124 4.00 -8.35 9.69
CA ASP A 124 5.27 -7.80 9.23
C ASP A 124 5.81 -8.64 8.07
N LEU A 125 6.13 -7.95 6.98
CA LEU A 125 6.72 -8.52 5.78
C LEU A 125 8.22 -8.26 5.78
N VAL A 126 8.98 -9.33 5.73
CA VAL A 126 10.44 -9.31 5.60
C VAL A 126 10.79 -9.78 4.20
N VAL A 127 11.40 -8.91 3.41
CA VAL A 127 11.89 -9.26 2.07
C VAL A 127 13.40 -9.36 2.11
N LYS A 128 13.93 -10.49 1.61
CA LYS A 128 15.35 -10.75 1.43
C LYS A 128 15.64 -10.91 -0.06
N ALA A 129 16.63 -10.19 -0.56
CA ALA A 129 17.06 -10.24 -1.95
C ALA A 129 18.58 -10.04 -2.02
N GLY A 130 19.31 -11.04 -2.53
CA GLY A 130 20.77 -11.09 -2.39
C GLY A 130 21.19 -11.00 -0.91
N GLU A 131 22.08 -10.06 -0.60
CA GLU A 131 22.55 -9.80 0.78
C GLU A 131 21.64 -8.83 1.56
N GLY A 132 20.71 -8.16 0.88
CA GLY A 132 19.84 -7.16 1.51
C GLY A 132 18.62 -7.78 2.21
N ARG A 133 18.25 -7.21 3.36
CA ARG A 133 17.03 -7.57 4.11
C ARG A 133 16.31 -6.32 4.56
N ILE A 134 15.04 -6.17 4.17
CA ILE A 134 14.18 -5.06 4.60
C ILE A 134 12.91 -5.59 5.26
N ARG A 135 12.51 -4.92 6.34
CA ARG A 135 11.26 -5.16 7.06
C ARG A 135 10.30 -4.00 6.86
N ILE A 136 9.07 -4.32 6.46
CA ILE A 136 7.94 -3.41 6.39
C ILE A 136 6.80 -3.96 7.26
N PRO A 137 6.25 -3.13 8.16
CA PRO A 137 5.07 -3.50 8.94
C PRO A 137 3.77 -3.21 8.21
#